data_AF-A0A651E064-F1
#
_entry.id   AF-A0A651E064-F1
#
_cell.length_a   1.000
_cell.length_b   1.000
_cell.length_c   1.000
_cell.angle_alpha   90.00
_cell.angle_beta   90.00
_cell.angle_gamma   90.00
#
_symmetry.space_group_name_H-M   'P 1'
#
loop_
_entity.id
_entity.type
_entity.pdbx_description
1 polymer ?
#
loop_
_entity_poly.entity_id
_entity_poly.type
_entity_poly.pdbx_seq_one_letter_code
_entity_poly.pdbx_strand_id
1 'polypeptide(L)'
;MKRVLSRWGRFVTTTLSRTLSHTSRLTGTMRQNKRRDRREVLLLESLKTVTAERDHLLVECDRLTQECDRLRQDAQEFEQYAEHADTENQRLRQDNQHLRQTQEFEQYADDENQRLRQDNEQLRQECDRLTSDYNDLQLQTLEQEEQLESLKALLTYYEAHLAHTPVPAPDPAPDPPALDLSAYSVALVGGHSNTRQGVIQTLSDSYGLKVKNCVEIPPFTEVSTSSSKVKAKISRCDLIVIITGYMGHGLTKIVQDLNSAGALAGEILMLDCRGKSGVVREIVNYFHEVLEGDRSPQGT
;
A
#
# COMPACT_ATOMS: atom_id res chain seq x y z
N MET A 1 113.61 50.07 -95.14
CA MET A 1 112.29 49.38 -95.03
C MET A 1 112.33 48.02 -94.31
N LYS A 2 113.27 47.10 -94.57
CA LYS A 2 113.27 45.73 -93.97
C LYS A 2 113.34 45.66 -92.42
N ARG A 3 113.97 46.61 -91.72
CA ARG A 3 114.07 46.61 -90.24
C ARG A 3 112.81 47.13 -89.53
N VAL A 4 111.99 47.93 -90.20
CA VAL A 4 110.72 48.43 -89.64
C VAL A 4 109.68 47.31 -89.64
N LEU A 5 109.65 46.50 -90.70
CA LEU A 5 108.77 45.34 -90.85
C LEU A 5 109.00 44.24 -89.79
N SER A 6 110.25 43.96 -89.38
CA SER A 6 110.52 42.91 -88.37
C SER A 6 110.21 43.34 -86.93
N ARG A 7 110.28 44.64 -86.65
CA ARG A 7 109.90 45.22 -85.35
C ARG A 7 108.39 45.31 -85.21
N TRP A 8 107.70 45.65 -86.31
CA TRP A 8 106.25 45.54 -86.42
C TRP A 8 105.78 44.09 -86.28
N GLY A 9 106.42 43.13 -86.96
CA GLY A 9 106.09 41.70 -86.83
C GLY A 9 106.17 41.20 -85.38
N ARG A 10 107.25 41.55 -84.64
CA ARG A 10 107.38 41.16 -83.22
C ARG A 10 106.37 41.86 -82.31
N PHE A 11 106.09 43.14 -82.53
CA PHE A 11 105.06 43.87 -81.77
C PHE A 11 103.67 43.27 -82.00
N VAL A 12 103.34 42.95 -83.27
CA VAL A 12 102.08 42.32 -83.67
C VAL A 12 101.98 40.90 -83.09
N THR A 13 103.02 40.08 -83.13
CA THR A 13 102.98 38.72 -82.54
C THR A 13 102.85 38.71 -81.01
N THR A 14 103.47 39.66 -80.31
CA THR A 14 103.41 39.72 -78.83
C THR A 14 102.10 40.33 -78.33
N THR A 15 101.56 41.33 -79.03
CA THR A 15 100.20 41.84 -78.75
C THR A 15 99.15 40.79 -79.12
N LEU A 16 99.27 40.10 -80.27
CA LEU A 16 98.39 38.99 -80.63
C LEU A 16 98.45 37.85 -79.59
N SER A 17 99.63 37.39 -79.16
CA SER A 17 99.71 36.33 -78.12
C SER A 17 99.15 36.75 -76.76
N ARG A 18 99.29 38.02 -76.36
CA ARG A 18 98.66 38.53 -75.12
C ARG A 18 97.15 38.62 -75.25
N THR A 19 96.63 39.07 -76.40
CA THR A 19 95.17 39.07 -76.68
C THR A 19 94.60 37.66 -76.79
N LEU A 20 95.32 36.71 -77.38
CA LEU A 20 94.96 35.29 -77.44
C LEU A 20 94.96 34.62 -76.05
N SER A 21 95.93 34.97 -75.19
CA SER A 21 95.96 34.46 -73.81
C SER A 21 94.85 35.06 -72.94
N HIS A 22 94.52 36.35 -73.12
CA HIS A 22 93.39 36.98 -72.45
C HIS A 22 92.05 36.42 -72.92
N THR A 23 91.87 36.19 -74.22
CA THR A 23 90.65 35.55 -74.77
C THR A 23 90.53 34.09 -74.35
N SER A 24 91.63 33.34 -74.24
CA SER A 24 91.64 31.97 -73.68
C SER A 24 91.25 31.96 -72.18
N ARG A 25 91.75 32.90 -71.38
CA ARG A 25 91.33 33.06 -69.97
C ARG A 25 89.87 33.48 -69.84
N LEU A 26 89.41 34.44 -70.66
CA LEU A 26 88.01 34.91 -70.70
C LEU A 26 87.04 33.81 -71.14
N THR A 27 87.43 32.98 -72.12
CA THR A 27 86.62 31.83 -72.56
C THR A 27 86.60 30.71 -71.52
N GLY A 28 87.71 30.51 -70.79
CA GLY A 28 87.78 29.61 -69.64
C GLY A 28 86.85 30.04 -68.50
N THR A 29 86.88 31.31 -68.11
CA THR A 29 85.98 31.86 -67.07
C THR A 29 84.52 31.87 -67.51
N MET A 30 84.22 32.15 -68.78
CA MET A 30 82.85 32.01 -69.32
C MET A 30 82.34 30.57 -69.28
N ARG A 31 83.17 29.58 -69.62
CA ARG A 31 82.79 28.15 -69.51
C ARG A 31 82.57 27.73 -68.06
N GLN A 32 83.37 28.25 -67.14
CA GLN A 32 83.22 28.00 -65.70
C GLN A 32 81.94 28.65 -65.15
N ASN A 33 81.64 29.89 -65.54
CA ASN A 33 80.38 30.56 -65.19
C ASN A 33 79.17 29.80 -65.76
N LYS A 34 79.19 29.38 -67.02
CA LYS A 34 78.10 28.59 -67.61
C LYS A 34 77.86 27.25 -66.89
N ARG A 35 78.91 26.62 -66.36
CA ARG A 35 78.79 25.40 -65.53
C ARG A 35 78.22 25.72 -64.15
N ARG A 36 78.59 26.86 -63.57
CA ARG A 36 78.03 27.37 -62.31
C ARG A 36 76.55 27.67 -62.48
N ASP A 37 76.14 28.42 -63.50
CA ASP A 37 74.75 28.75 -63.78
C ASP A 37 73.89 27.50 -63.94
N ARG A 38 74.40 26.48 -64.67
CA ARG A 38 73.71 25.19 -64.80
C ARG A 38 73.53 24.47 -63.47
N ARG A 39 74.53 24.51 -62.59
CA ARG A 39 74.42 23.92 -61.24
C ARG A 39 73.44 24.70 -60.38
N GLU A 40 73.45 26.02 -60.45
CA GLU A 40 72.50 26.89 -59.74
C GLU A 40 71.06 26.61 -60.20
N VAL A 41 70.82 26.44 -61.51
CA VAL A 41 69.51 26.05 -62.03
C VAL A 41 69.06 24.68 -61.50
N LEU A 42 69.93 23.67 -61.53
CA LEU A 42 69.60 22.34 -61.00
C LEU A 42 69.33 22.35 -59.48
N LEU A 43 70.08 23.15 -58.73
CA LEU A 43 69.86 23.32 -57.29
C LEU A 43 68.53 24.02 -57.00
N LEU A 44 68.18 25.05 -57.79
CA LEU A 44 66.89 25.72 -57.67
C LEU A 44 65.73 24.78 -58.01
N GLU A 45 65.89 23.91 -59.01
CA GLU A 45 64.89 22.91 -59.37
C GLU A 45 64.74 21.86 -58.25
N SER A 46 65.85 21.33 -57.71
CA SER A 46 65.81 20.43 -56.55
C SER A 46 65.24 21.09 -55.30
N LEU A 47 65.51 22.38 -55.06
CA LEU A 47 64.93 23.10 -53.93
C LEU A 47 63.41 23.28 -54.10
N LYS A 48 62.94 23.48 -55.33
CA LYS A 48 61.50 23.51 -55.64
C LYS A 48 60.83 22.16 -55.41
N THR A 49 61.45 21.04 -55.78
CA THR A 49 60.86 19.72 -55.51
C THR A 49 60.82 19.42 -54.01
N VAL A 50 61.89 19.69 -53.28
CA VAL A 50 61.94 19.48 -51.82
C VAL A 50 60.95 20.36 -51.08
N THR A 51 60.76 21.62 -51.52
CA THR A 51 59.74 22.50 -50.90
C THR A 51 58.32 22.01 -51.19
N ALA A 52 58.04 21.53 -52.40
CA ALA A 52 56.76 20.94 -52.73
C ALA A 52 56.49 19.64 -51.92
N GLU A 53 57.48 18.78 -51.75
CA GLU A 53 57.39 17.58 -50.91
C GLU A 53 57.16 17.92 -49.44
N ARG A 54 57.89 18.92 -48.90
CA ARG A 54 57.68 19.42 -47.54
C ARG A 54 56.25 19.92 -47.36
N ASP A 55 55.75 20.73 -48.29
CA ASP A 55 54.41 21.31 -48.19
C ASP A 55 53.34 20.22 -48.31
N HIS A 56 53.56 19.20 -49.14
CA HIS A 56 52.69 18.02 -49.22
C HIS A 56 52.67 17.24 -47.90
N LEU A 57 53.83 16.97 -47.30
CA LEU A 57 53.94 16.28 -46.02
C LEU A 57 53.30 17.07 -44.88
N LEU A 58 53.39 18.40 -44.89
CA LEU A 58 52.70 19.24 -43.91
C LEU A 58 51.17 19.09 -44.00
N VAL A 59 50.62 19.09 -45.22
CA VAL A 59 49.17 18.87 -45.42
C VAL A 59 48.76 17.46 -44.96
N GLU A 60 49.58 16.45 -45.20
CA GLU A 60 49.30 15.09 -44.73
C GLU A 60 49.38 14.97 -43.21
N CYS A 61 50.37 15.61 -42.57
CA CYS A 61 50.47 15.71 -41.12
C CYS A 61 49.25 16.40 -40.51
N ASP A 62 48.75 17.48 -41.11
CA ASP A 62 47.55 18.16 -40.65
C ASP A 62 46.31 17.26 -40.78
N ARG A 63 46.20 16.52 -41.89
CA ARG A 63 45.12 15.55 -42.11
C ARG A 63 45.14 14.44 -41.07
N LEU A 64 46.30 13.83 -40.81
CA LEU A 64 46.46 12.77 -39.82
C LEU A 64 46.20 13.29 -38.40
N THR A 65 46.56 14.54 -38.11
CA THR A 65 46.26 15.17 -36.81
C THR A 65 44.75 15.29 -36.61
N GLN A 66 44.02 15.78 -37.63
CA GLN A 66 42.56 15.85 -37.59
C GLN A 66 41.90 14.48 -37.45
N GLU A 67 42.44 13.45 -38.11
CA GLU A 67 41.94 12.08 -38.00
C GLU A 67 42.17 11.50 -36.59
N CYS A 68 43.36 11.71 -36.02
CA CYS A 68 43.66 11.35 -34.64
C CYS A 68 42.72 12.05 -33.64
N ASP A 69 42.41 13.33 -33.85
CA ASP A 69 41.51 14.07 -32.97
C ASP A 69 40.06 13.57 -33.07
N ARG A 70 39.60 13.20 -34.26
CA ARG A 70 38.29 12.53 -34.44
C ARG A 70 38.24 11.19 -33.72
N LEU A 71 39.25 10.34 -33.92
CA LEU A 71 39.31 9.03 -33.25
C LEU A 71 39.35 9.16 -31.73
N ARG A 72 39.98 10.20 -31.19
CA ARG A 72 39.95 10.50 -29.75
C ARG A 72 38.56 10.89 -29.27
N GLN A 73 37.82 11.68 -30.06
CA GLN A 73 36.43 12.03 -29.74
C GLN A 73 35.54 10.79 -29.75
N ASP A 74 35.63 9.97 -30.80
CA ASP A 74 34.87 8.72 -30.89
C ASP A 74 35.18 7.79 -29.71
N ALA A 75 36.47 7.66 -29.33
CA ALA A 75 36.87 6.86 -28.17
C ALA A 75 36.25 7.37 -26.85
N GLN A 76 36.17 8.69 -26.66
CA GLN A 76 35.52 9.29 -25.49
C GLN A 76 34.00 9.03 -25.50
N GLU A 77 33.34 9.09 -26.65
CA GLU A 77 31.92 8.77 -26.76
C GLU A 77 31.66 7.30 -26.42
N PHE A 78 32.49 6.37 -26.92
CA PHE A 78 32.38 4.96 -26.58
C PHE A 78 32.60 4.68 -25.08
N GLU A 79 33.53 5.39 -24.44
CA GLU A 79 33.73 5.28 -22.99
C GLU A 79 32.48 5.74 -22.22
N GLN A 80 31.86 6.84 -22.61
CA GLN A 80 30.60 7.30 -22.02
C GLN A 80 29.46 6.30 -22.21
N TYR A 81 29.34 5.68 -23.39
CA TYR A 81 28.35 4.63 -23.61
C TYR A 81 28.59 3.39 -22.74
N ALA A 82 29.85 3.00 -22.56
CA ALA A 82 30.22 1.89 -21.70
C ALA A 82 29.86 2.18 -20.23
N GLU A 83 30.20 3.38 -19.73
CA GLU A 83 29.81 3.81 -18.38
C GLU A 83 28.29 3.82 -18.20
N HIS A 84 27.55 4.35 -19.18
CA HIS A 84 26.10 4.35 -19.12
C HIS A 84 25.52 2.94 -19.06
N ALA A 85 26.01 2.03 -19.92
CA ALA A 85 25.59 0.64 -19.92
C ALA A 85 25.92 -0.09 -18.61
N ASP A 86 27.04 0.23 -17.97
CA ASP A 86 27.40 -0.32 -16.65
C ASP A 86 26.45 0.19 -15.56
N THR A 87 26.12 1.49 -15.56
CA THR A 87 25.15 2.04 -14.60
C THR A 87 23.76 1.44 -14.77
N GLU A 88 23.31 1.23 -16.02
CA GLU A 88 22.02 0.60 -16.30
C GLU A 88 22.02 -0.88 -15.88
N ASN A 89 23.10 -1.62 -16.16
CA ASN A 89 23.24 -3.01 -15.70
C ASN A 89 23.24 -3.12 -14.16
N GLN A 90 23.88 -2.18 -13.45
CA GLN A 90 23.83 -2.15 -12.00
C GLN A 90 22.41 -1.92 -11.48
N ARG A 91 21.69 -0.98 -12.09
CA ARG A 91 20.27 -0.73 -11.76
C ARG A 91 19.41 -1.96 -12.00
N LEU A 92 19.54 -2.60 -13.17
CA LEU A 92 18.79 -3.82 -13.49
C LEU A 92 19.10 -4.97 -12.53
N ARG A 93 20.33 -5.07 -12.02
CA ARG A 93 20.69 -6.06 -10.98
C ARG A 93 19.98 -5.78 -9.66
N GLN A 94 19.89 -4.51 -9.25
CA GLN A 94 19.16 -4.10 -8.04
C GLN A 94 17.66 -4.39 -8.20
N ASP A 95 17.08 -4.03 -9.34
CA ASP A 95 15.66 -4.30 -9.63
C ASP A 95 15.35 -5.80 -9.63
N ASN A 96 16.24 -6.63 -10.19
CA ASN A 96 16.12 -8.09 -10.14
C ASN A 96 16.23 -8.64 -8.70
N GLN A 97 17.08 -8.06 -7.86
CA GLN A 97 17.16 -8.43 -6.44
C GLN A 97 15.86 -8.09 -5.71
N HIS A 98 15.31 -6.90 -5.93
CA HIS A 98 14.04 -6.51 -5.36
C HIS A 98 12.90 -7.43 -5.80
N LEU A 99 12.84 -7.77 -7.09
CA LEU A 99 11.82 -8.68 -7.61
C LEU A 99 11.88 -10.06 -6.94
N ARG A 100 13.08 -10.59 -6.69
CA ARG A 100 13.25 -11.86 -5.95
C ARG A 100 12.75 -11.75 -4.52
N GLN A 101 13.07 -10.67 -3.82
CA GLN A 101 12.56 -10.44 -2.46
C GLN A 101 11.04 -10.34 -2.44
N THR A 102 10.43 -9.63 -3.40
CA THR A 102 8.97 -9.56 -3.52
C THR A 102 8.35 -10.94 -3.74
N GLN A 103 8.93 -11.77 -4.61
CA GLN A 103 8.46 -13.13 -4.83
C GLN A 103 8.56 -14.01 -3.58
N GLU A 104 9.61 -13.85 -2.77
CA GLU A 104 9.73 -14.54 -1.48
C GLU A 104 8.62 -14.13 -0.49
N PHE A 105 8.26 -12.84 -0.44
CA PHE A 105 7.14 -12.37 0.39
C PHE A 105 5.79 -12.88 -0.10
N GLU A 106 5.57 -12.93 -1.42
CA GLU A 106 4.35 -13.51 -1.99
C GLU A 106 4.23 -14.99 -1.65
N GLN A 107 5.31 -15.76 -1.79
CA GLN A 107 5.33 -17.18 -1.40
C GLN A 107 5.02 -17.37 0.09
N TYR A 108 5.62 -16.56 0.97
CA TYR A 108 5.33 -16.63 2.40
C TYR A 108 3.86 -16.32 2.70
N ALA A 109 3.28 -15.32 2.03
CA ALA A 109 1.88 -14.97 2.19
C ALA A 109 0.95 -16.08 1.69
N ASP A 110 1.29 -16.76 0.59
CA ASP A 110 0.53 -17.90 0.06
C ASP A 110 0.60 -19.11 1.00
N ASP A 111 1.77 -19.43 1.52
CA ASP A 111 1.98 -20.52 2.49
C ASP A 111 1.17 -20.26 3.78
N GLU A 112 1.20 -19.04 4.32
CA GLU A 112 0.44 -18.67 5.52
C GLU A 112 -1.07 -18.70 5.26
N ASN A 113 -1.52 -18.22 4.10
CA ASN A 113 -2.92 -18.34 3.69
C ASN A 113 -3.36 -19.80 3.55
N GLN A 114 -2.49 -20.67 3.05
CA GLN A 114 -2.78 -22.10 2.96
C GLN A 114 -2.93 -22.73 4.34
N ARG A 115 -2.05 -22.39 5.30
CA ARG A 115 -2.15 -22.83 6.70
C ARG A 115 -3.45 -22.36 7.34
N LEU A 116 -3.77 -21.08 7.21
CA LEU A 116 -5.01 -20.51 7.75
C LEU A 116 -6.26 -21.17 7.15
N ARG A 117 -6.23 -21.57 5.87
CA ARG A 117 -7.33 -22.34 5.25
C ARG A 117 -7.47 -23.72 5.88
N GLN A 118 -6.37 -24.42 6.11
CA GLN A 118 -6.38 -25.73 6.78
C GLN A 118 -6.91 -25.62 8.21
N ASP A 119 -6.46 -24.63 8.98
CA ASP A 119 -6.94 -24.39 10.35
C ASP A 119 -8.44 -24.05 10.37
N ASN A 120 -8.90 -23.20 9.45
CA ASN A 120 -10.33 -22.91 9.32
C ASN A 120 -11.16 -24.15 8.97
N GLU A 121 -10.63 -25.04 8.14
CA GLU A 121 -11.30 -26.29 7.79
C GLU A 121 -11.37 -27.24 8.99
N GLN A 122 -10.29 -27.34 9.78
CA GLN A 122 -10.29 -28.11 11.03
C GLN A 122 -11.30 -27.57 12.04
N LEU A 123 -11.33 -26.25 12.25
CA LEU A 123 -12.30 -25.61 13.15
C LEU A 123 -13.75 -25.84 12.70
N ARG A 124 -14.01 -25.83 11.39
CA ARG A 124 -15.35 -26.18 10.86
C ARG A 124 -15.72 -27.62 11.17
N GLN A 125 -14.80 -28.56 10.96
CA GLN A 125 -15.03 -29.97 11.29
C GLN A 125 -15.27 -30.16 12.80
N GLU A 126 -14.57 -29.43 13.66
CA GLU A 126 -14.79 -29.46 15.11
C GLU A 126 -16.15 -28.86 15.49
N CYS A 127 -16.55 -27.75 14.87
CA CYS A 127 -17.88 -27.18 15.06
C CYS A 127 -19.00 -28.15 14.65
N ASP A 128 -18.83 -28.85 13.52
CA ASP A 128 -19.78 -29.85 13.04
C ASP A 128 -19.88 -31.03 14.02
N ARG A 129 -18.74 -31.50 14.55
CA ARG A 129 -18.70 -32.55 15.59
C ARG A 129 -19.41 -32.12 16.87
N LEU A 130 -19.07 -30.95 17.41
CA LEU A 130 -19.72 -30.42 18.62
C LEU A 130 -21.22 -30.20 18.42
N THR A 131 -21.63 -29.81 17.21
CA THR A 131 -23.05 -29.67 16.87
C THR A 131 -23.75 -31.04 16.87
N SER A 132 -23.10 -32.09 16.34
CA SER A 132 -23.61 -33.46 16.42
C SER A 132 -23.74 -33.92 17.87
N ASP A 133 -22.68 -33.78 18.67
CA ASP A 133 -22.66 -34.18 20.08
C ASP A 133 -23.73 -33.43 20.89
N TYR A 134 -23.95 -32.15 20.59
CA TYR A 134 -25.00 -31.34 21.20
C TYR A 134 -26.40 -31.88 20.88
N ASN A 135 -26.65 -32.28 19.64
CA ASN A 135 -27.93 -32.85 19.23
C ASN A 135 -28.19 -34.20 19.91
N ASP A 136 -27.17 -35.05 20.00
CA ASP A 136 -27.27 -36.35 20.70
C ASP A 136 -27.58 -36.14 22.19
N LEU A 137 -26.93 -35.16 22.83
CA LEU A 137 -27.19 -34.83 24.22
C LEU A 137 -28.59 -34.22 24.43
N GLN A 138 -29.08 -33.41 23.50
CA GLN A 138 -30.46 -32.92 23.53
C GLN A 138 -31.46 -34.07 23.44
N LEU A 139 -31.22 -35.04 22.55
CA LEU A 139 -32.08 -36.21 22.42
C LEU A 139 -32.10 -37.02 23.73
N GLN A 140 -30.94 -37.25 24.34
CA GLN A 140 -30.85 -37.93 25.64
C GLN A 140 -31.58 -37.17 26.75
N THR A 141 -31.51 -35.84 26.74
CA THR A 141 -32.23 -34.99 27.71
C THR A 141 -33.74 -35.16 27.55
N LEU A 142 -34.26 -35.16 26.32
CA LEU A 142 -35.68 -35.39 26.03
C LEU A 142 -36.14 -36.78 26.50
N GLU A 143 -35.35 -37.83 26.26
CA GLU A 143 -35.65 -39.19 26.73
C GLU A 143 -35.73 -39.26 28.26
N GLN A 144 -34.82 -38.57 28.97
CA GLN A 144 -34.83 -38.51 30.44
C GLN A 144 -36.01 -37.72 30.98
N GLU A 145 -36.40 -36.63 30.31
CA GLU A 145 -37.60 -35.85 30.67
C GLU A 145 -38.87 -36.69 30.52
N GLU A 146 -39.00 -37.49 29.44
CA GLU A 146 -40.12 -38.42 29.26
C GLU A 146 -40.15 -39.49 30.36
N GLN A 147 -39.00 -40.06 30.71
CA GLN A 147 -38.90 -41.02 31.81
C GLN A 147 -39.32 -40.40 33.15
N LEU A 148 -38.88 -39.18 33.46
CA LEU A 148 -39.28 -38.46 34.67
C LEU A 148 -40.78 -38.17 34.68
N GLU A 149 -41.36 -37.77 33.56
CA GLU A 149 -42.78 -37.50 33.46
C GLU A 149 -43.62 -38.78 33.66
N SER A 150 -43.16 -39.90 33.11
CA SER A 150 -43.79 -41.22 33.34
C SER A 150 -43.75 -41.61 34.83
N LEU A 151 -42.64 -41.36 35.52
CA LEU A 151 -42.45 -41.62 36.94
C LEU A 151 -43.35 -40.72 37.80
N LYS A 152 -43.45 -39.43 37.45
CA LYS A 152 -44.36 -38.49 38.12
C LYS A 152 -45.82 -38.88 37.94
N ALA A 153 -46.22 -39.30 36.73
CA ALA A 153 -47.58 -39.78 36.47
C ALA A 153 -47.92 -41.02 37.31
N LEU A 154 -46.95 -41.93 37.47
CA LEU A 154 -47.09 -43.10 38.33
C LEU A 154 -47.17 -42.72 39.82
N LEU A 155 -46.33 -41.79 40.29
CA LEU A 155 -46.40 -41.25 41.66
C LEU A 155 -47.74 -40.59 41.95
N THR A 156 -48.22 -39.69 41.08
CA THR A 156 -49.52 -39.03 41.22
C THR A 156 -50.68 -40.02 41.22
N TYR A 157 -50.60 -41.08 40.41
CA TYR A 157 -51.55 -42.20 40.49
C TYR A 157 -51.56 -42.84 41.88
N TYR A 158 -50.40 -43.14 42.48
CA TYR A 158 -50.33 -43.70 43.83
C TYR A 158 -50.74 -42.72 44.92
N GLU A 159 -50.37 -41.44 44.82
CA GLU A 159 -50.77 -40.39 45.75
C GLU A 159 -52.28 -40.18 45.73
N ALA A 160 -52.93 -40.18 44.57
CA ALA A 160 -54.38 -40.13 44.45
C ALA A 160 -55.06 -41.35 45.09
N HIS A 161 -54.41 -42.52 45.10
CA HIS A 161 -54.88 -43.71 45.80
C HIS A 161 -54.61 -43.69 47.31
N LEU A 162 -53.69 -42.86 47.80
CA LEU A 162 -53.31 -42.72 49.21
C LEU A 162 -53.97 -41.49 49.90
N ALA A 163 -54.37 -40.48 49.14
CA ALA A 163 -54.96 -39.23 49.64
C ALA A 163 -56.47 -39.36 49.92
N HIS A 164 -56.82 -40.08 51.00
CA HIS A 164 -58.05 -39.88 51.76
C HIS A 164 -57.76 -39.02 53.01
N THR A 165 -57.34 -37.78 52.82
CA THR A 165 -57.42 -36.73 53.85
C THR A 165 -57.23 -35.35 53.19
N PRO A 166 -58.23 -34.44 53.26
CA PRO A 166 -58.15 -33.13 52.64
C PRO A 166 -57.41 -32.14 53.54
N VAL A 167 -56.37 -31.48 53.00
CA VAL A 167 -55.73 -30.30 53.61
C VAL A 167 -55.99 -29.09 52.72
N PRO A 168 -56.40 -27.93 53.27
CA PRO A 168 -56.84 -26.77 52.48
C PRO A 168 -55.64 -25.96 51.97
N ALA A 169 -55.77 -25.46 50.74
CA ALA A 169 -54.81 -24.58 50.07
C ALA A 169 -54.77 -23.17 50.71
N PRO A 170 -53.60 -22.50 50.77
CA PRO A 170 -53.48 -21.11 51.21
C PRO A 170 -53.72 -20.11 50.06
N ASP A 171 -54.32 -18.97 50.42
CA ASP A 171 -54.72 -17.85 49.57
C ASP A 171 -53.56 -17.24 48.74
N PRO A 172 -53.81 -16.82 47.49
CA PRO A 172 -52.86 -16.06 46.68
C PRO A 172 -52.78 -14.60 47.17
N ALA A 173 -51.56 -14.18 47.51
CA ALA A 173 -51.24 -12.81 47.89
C ALA A 173 -51.44 -11.84 46.70
N PRO A 174 -51.76 -10.56 46.95
CA PRO A 174 -52.00 -9.57 45.90
C PRO A 174 -50.70 -9.24 45.18
N ASP A 175 -50.68 -9.44 43.87
CA ASP A 175 -49.53 -9.13 43.01
C ASP A 175 -49.13 -7.64 43.15
N PRO A 176 -47.81 -7.34 43.19
CA PRO A 176 -47.32 -5.97 43.22
C PRO A 176 -47.77 -5.20 41.97
N PRO A 177 -47.90 -3.87 42.05
CA PRO A 177 -48.36 -3.05 40.93
C PRO A 177 -47.46 -3.26 39.71
N ALA A 178 -48.05 -3.81 38.64
CA ALA A 178 -47.36 -4.03 37.39
C ALA A 178 -46.90 -2.69 36.81
N LEU A 179 -45.59 -2.55 36.63
CA LEU A 179 -44.95 -1.43 35.95
C LEU A 179 -45.47 -1.36 34.50
N ASP A 180 -46.16 -0.27 34.14
CA ASP A 180 -46.67 -0.04 32.78
C ASP A 180 -45.70 0.82 31.96
N LEU A 181 -45.14 0.24 30.91
CA LEU A 181 -44.21 0.90 29.98
C LEU A 181 -44.88 1.42 28.70
N SER A 182 -46.22 1.39 28.62
CA SER A 182 -46.98 1.70 27.40
C SER A 182 -46.79 3.13 26.85
N ALA A 183 -46.34 4.05 27.69
CA ALA A 183 -46.08 5.46 27.36
C ALA A 183 -44.65 5.71 26.84
N TYR A 184 -43.71 4.80 27.09
CA TYR A 184 -42.29 5.00 26.80
C TYR A 184 -41.90 4.44 25.44
N SER A 185 -40.81 4.99 24.91
CA SER A 185 -40.15 4.54 23.70
C SER A 185 -38.71 4.12 23.98
N VAL A 186 -38.38 2.88 23.62
CA VAL A 186 -37.11 2.24 24.01
C VAL A 186 -36.34 1.83 22.76
N ALA A 187 -35.08 2.24 22.67
CA ALA A 187 -34.16 1.79 21.65
C ALA A 187 -33.23 0.69 22.19
N LEU A 188 -33.12 -0.43 21.48
CA LEU A 188 -32.15 -1.48 21.76
C LEU A 188 -31.01 -1.41 20.74
N VAL A 189 -29.80 -1.09 21.19
CA VAL A 189 -28.61 -0.91 20.34
C VAL A 189 -27.62 -2.06 20.60
N GLY A 190 -27.31 -2.81 19.54
CA GLY A 190 -26.41 -3.97 19.60
C GLY A 190 -27.12 -5.28 19.94
N GLY A 191 -26.39 -6.22 20.53
CA GLY A 191 -26.89 -7.57 20.86
C GLY A 191 -27.06 -8.49 19.64
N HIS A 192 -27.35 -9.78 19.90
CA HIS A 192 -27.87 -10.69 18.87
C HIS A 192 -29.37 -10.42 18.63
N SER A 193 -29.84 -10.69 17.40
CA SER A 193 -31.25 -10.58 17.03
C SER A 193 -32.19 -11.33 17.99
N ASN A 194 -31.83 -12.55 18.39
CA ASN A 194 -32.64 -13.35 19.32
C ASN A 194 -32.81 -12.68 20.69
N THR A 195 -31.75 -12.06 21.21
CA THR A 195 -31.80 -11.34 22.49
C THR A 195 -32.70 -10.11 22.37
N ARG A 196 -32.54 -9.29 21.32
CA ARG A 196 -33.38 -8.10 21.10
C ARG A 196 -34.86 -8.45 21.01
N GLN A 197 -35.21 -9.40 20.16
CA GLN A 197 -36.59 -9.83 19.98
C GLN A 197 -37.17 -10.43 21.26
N GLY A 198 -36.39 -11.25 21.97
CA GLY A 198 -36.81 -11.83 23.23
C GLY A 198 -37.04 -10.79 24.33
N VAL A 199 -36.23 -9.74 24.38
CA VAL A 199 -36.40 -8.60 25.31
C VAL A 199 -37.67 -7.82 24.95
N ILE A 200 -37.86 -7.46 23.67
CA ILE A 200 -39.04 -6.72 23.21
C ILE A 200 -40.32 -7.50 23.51
N GLN A 201 -40.33 -8.80 23.23
CA GLN A 201 -41.48 -9.65 23.49
C GLN A 201 -41.80 -9.69 24.98
N THR A 202 -40.80 -9.90 25.85
CA THR A 202 -41.04 -9.93 27.30
C THR A 202 -41.45 -8.57 27.87
N LEU A 203 -40.88 -7.46 27.39
CA LEU A 203 -41.32 -6.13 27.81
C LEU A 203 -42.75 -5.81 27.32
N SER A 204 -43.14 -6.29 26.14
CA SER A 204 -44.49 -6.15 25.62
C SER A 204 -45.50 -6.98 26.42
N ASP A 205 -45.20 -8.26 26.64
CA ASP A 205 -46.12 -9.23 27.25
C ASP A 205 -46.29 -8.99 28.76
N SER A 206 -45.20 -8.66 29.47
CA SER A 206 -45.20 -8.55 30.93
C SER A 206 -45.31 -7.12 31.45
N TYR A 207 -44.94 -6.11 30.65
CA TYR A 207 -44.85 -4.70 31.10
C TYR A 207 -45.59 -3.72 30.18
N GLY A 208 -46.39 -4.21 29.22
CA GLY A 208 -47.25 -3.37 28.38
C GLY A 208 -46.53 -2.48 27.36
N LEU A 209 -45.23 -2.70 27.13
CA LEU A 209 -44.46 -1.91 26.17
C LEU A 209 -44.99 -2.11 24.74
N LYS A 210 -45.44 -1.05 24.08
CA LYS A 210 -45.92 -1.14 22.70
C LYS A 210 -44.78 -1.50 21.77
N VAL A 211 -44.92 -2.58 21.02
CA VAL A 211 -43.92 -3.02 20.01
C VAL A 211 -43.55 -1.90 19.03
N LYS A 212 -44.52 -1.02 18.68
CA LYS A 212 -44.27 0.15 17.79
C LYS A 212 -43.35 1.21 18.40
N ASN A 213 -43.22 1.25 19.71
CA ASN A 213 -42.35 2.17 20.45
C ASN A 213 -40.97 1.55 20.72
N CYS A 214 -40.71 0.32 20.25
CA CYS A 214 -39.41 -0.32 20.31
C CYS A 214 -38.65 -0.09 19.01
N VAL A 215 -37.41 0.41 19.12
CA VAL A 215 -36.54 0.64 17.98
C VAL A 215 -35.31 -0.24 18.09
N GLU A 216 -35.09 -1.12 17.11
CA GLU A 216 -33.89 -1.95 17.05
C GLU A 216 -32.80 -1.33 16.17
N ILE A 217 -31.59 -1.31 16.71
CA ILE A 217 -30.37 -1.02 15.97
C ILE A 217 -29.42 -2.22 16.07
N PRO A 218 -29.25 -2.98 14.98
CA PRO A 218 -28.35 -4.12 14.96
C PRO A 218 -26.88 -3.67 15.07
N PRO A 219 -25.97 -4.57 15.50
CA PRO A 219 -24.54 -4.28 15.53
C PRO A 219 -23.97 -4.09 14.12
N PHE A 220 -22.80 -3.44 14.03
CA PHE A 220 -22.10 -3.18 12.76
C PHE A 220 -21.77 -4.44 11.95
N THR A 221 -21.66 -5.59 12.61
CA THR A 221 -21.43 -6.89 11.97
C THR A 221 -22.62 -7.37 11.15
N GLU A 222 -23.85 -6.96 11.53
CA GLU A 222 -25.07 -7.33 10.82
C GLU A 222 -25.42 -6.31 9.72
N VAL A 223 -25.34 -5.01 10.03
CA VAL A 223 -25.73 -3.94 9.09
C VAL A 223 -24.80 -2.74 9.23
N SER A 224 -24.27 -2.26 8.10
CA SER A 224 -23.60 -0.95 8.05
C SER A 224 -24.62 0.18 8.19
N THR A 225 -24.73 0.73 9.40
CA THR A 225 -25.58 1.89 9.70
C THR A 225 -24.75 3.15 9.84
N SER A 226 -25.07 4.17 9.02
CA SER A 226 -24.47 5.49 9.14
C SER A 226 -25.02 6.25 10.36
N SER A 227 -24.22 7.18 10.90
CA SER A 227 -24.59 8.01 12.06
C SER A 227 -25.92 8.74 11.85
N SER A 228 -26.19 9.26 10.65
CA SER A 228 -27.46 9.93 10.33
C SER A 228 -28.67 8.99 10.42
N LYS A 229 -28.52 7.72 10.01
CA LYS A 229 -29.58 6.71 10.11
C LYS A 229 -29.83 6.29 11.57
N VAL A 230 -28.75 6.14 12.35
CA VAL A 230 -28.83 5.88 13.79
C VAL A 230 -29.58 7.03 14.47
N LYS A 231 -29.13 8.27 14.28
CA LYS A 231 -29.78 9.48 14.82
C LYS A 231 -31.27 9.56 14.47
N ALA A 232 -31.63 9.35 13.20
CA ALA A 232 -33.03 9.40 12.78
C ALA A 232 -33.92 8.39 13.50
N LYS A 233 -33.36 7.22 13.86
CA LYS A 233 -34.08 6.15 14.56
C LYS A 233 -34.22 6.38 16.06
N ILE A 234 -33.16 6.84 16.75
CA ILE A 234 -33.14 6.92 18.22
C ILE A 234 -33.39 8.31 18.79
N SER A 235 -33.41 9.35 17.96
CA SER A 235 -33.58 10.74 18.43
C SER A 235 -34.87 11.00 19.22
N ARG A 236 -35.89 10.15 19.05
CA ARG A 236 -37.20 10.27 19.71
C ARG A 236 -37.43 9.23 20.80
N CYS A 237 -36.42 8.43 21.14
CA CYS A 237 -36.55 7.42 22.18
C CYS A 237 -36.29 8.04 23.56
N ASP A 238 -37.08 7.63 24.55
CA ASP A 238 -36.96 8.06 25.95
C ASP A 238 -35.85 7.32 26.69
N LEU A 239 -35.59 6.06 26.29
CA LEU A 239 -34.50 5.25 26.80
C LEU A 239 -33.72 4.59 25.66
N ILE A 240 -32.40 4.68 25.70
CA ILE A 240 -31.49 4.07 24.74
C ILE A 240 -30.62 3.06 25.46
N VAL A 241 -30.89 1.78 25.23
CA VAL A 241 -30.22 0.66 25.89
C VAL A 241 -29.10 0.14 25.00
N ILE A 242 -27.87 0.16 25.50
CA ILE A 242 -26.66 -0.25 24.80
C ILE A 242 -26.19 -1.60 25.40
N ILE A 243 -26.24 -2.67 24.60
CA ILE A 243 -25.80 -4.01 25.02
C ILE A 243 -24.31 -4.16 24.69
N THR A 244 -23.43 -3.84 25.65
CA THR A 244 -21.99 -3.61 25.42
C THR A 244 -21.22 -4.85 24.95
N GLY A 245 -21.73 -6.05 25.27
CA GLY A 245 -21.09 -7.32 24.92
C GLY A 245 -21.07 -7.70 23.43
N TYR A 246 -21.78 -6.95 22.57
CA TYR A 246 -21.98 -7.30 21.16
C TYR A 246 -21.79 -6.12 20.20
N MET A 247 -21.15 -5.04 20.64
CA MET A 247 -20.98 -3.83 19.84
C MET A 247 -19.55 -3.69 19.31
N GLY A 248 -19.43 -3.40 18.01
CA GLY A 248 -18.18 -2.89 17.46
C GLY A 248 -17.94 -1.45 17.95
N HIS A 249 -16.67 -1.08 18.15
CA HIS A 249 -16.25 0.25 18.64
C HIS A 249 -16.91 1.42 17.89
N GLY A 250 -17.25 1.24 16.61
CA GLY A 250 -17.92 2.27 15.81
C GLY A 250 -19.31 2.66 16.32
N LEU A 251 -20.14 1.71 16.78
CA LEU A 251 -21.55 2.01 17.11
C LEU A 251 -21.65 2.71 18.45
N THR A 252 -20.83 2.26 19.40
CA THR A 252 -20.67 2.91 20.70
C THR A 252 -20.21 4.35 20.54
N LYS A 253 -19.21 4.59 19.66
CA LYS A 253 -18.72 5.93 19.38
C LYS A 253 -19.80 6.82 18.76
N ILE A 254 -20.56 6.32 17.79
CA ILE A 254 -21.67 7.08 17.19
C ILE A 254 -22.71 7.49 18.24
N VAL A 255 -23.12 6.58 19.11
CA VAL A 255 -24.14 6.90 20.12
C VAL A 255 -23.59 7.88 21.17
N GLN A 256 -22.34 7.74 21.58
CA GLN A 256 -21.66 8.70 22.47
C GLN A 256 -21.49 10.09 21.83
N ASP A 257 -21.12 10.15 20.55
CA ASP A 257 -21.01 11.40 19.79
C ASP A 257 -22.39 12.08 19.67
N LEU A 258 -23.45 11.31 19.46
CA LEU A 258 -24.83 11.84 19.42
C LEU A 258 -25.30 12.35 20.79
N ASN A 259 -24.92 11.66 21.87
CA ASN A 259 -25.24 12.08 23.23
C ASN A 259 -24.53 13.39 23.61
N SER A 260 -23.21 13.45 23.37
CA SER A 260 -22.40 14.63 23.65
C SER A 260 -22.82 15.85 22.80
N ALA A 261 -23.34 15.62 21.60
CA ALA A 261 -23.93 16.66 20.76
C ALA A 261 -25.35 17.10 21.18
N GLY A 262 -25.93 16.50 22.23
CA GLY A 262 -27.30 16.80 22.67
C GLY A 262 -28.37 16.42 21.64
N ALA A 263 -28.08 15.45 20.77
CA ALA A 263 -28.96 15.07 19.66
C ALA A 263 -29.98 13.96 20.02
N LEU A 264 -29.93 13.47 21.27
CA LEU A 264 -30.77 12.40 21.80
C LEU A 264 -31.66 12.98 22.90
N ALA A 265 -32.95 12.66 22.87
CA ALA A 265 -33.91 13.12 23.87
C ALA A 265 -33.90 12.26 25.15
N GLY A 266 -33.64 10.96 25.01
CA GLY A 266 -33.65 9.99 26.10
C GLY A 266 -32.29 9.73 26.73
N GLU A 267 -32.33 9.07 27.89
CA GLU A 267 -31.12 8.66 28.62
C GLU A 267 -30.49 7.40 28.03
N ILE A 268 -29.18 7.24 28.26
CA ILE A 268 -28.42 6.09 27.79
C ILE A 268 -28.15 5.14 28.95
N LEU A 269 -28.65 3.92 28.82
CA LEU A 269 -28.41 2.82 29.75
C LEU A 269 -27.42 1.83 29.13
N MET A 270 -26.18 1.81 29.64
CA MET A 270 -25.17 0.84 29.22
C MET A 270 -25.27 -0.44 30.05
N LEU A 271 -25.49 -1.57 29.38
CA LEU A 271 -25.68 -2.87 30.01
C LEU A 271 -24.49 -3.79 29.75
N ASP A 272 -23.93 -4.35 30.82
CA ASP A 272 -22.87 -5.36 30.77
C ASP A 272 -23.40 -6.80 30.70
N CYS A 273 -24.72 -6.97 30.74
CA CYS A 273 -25.37 -8.27 30.62
C CYS A 273 -25.63 -8.63 29.14
N ARG A 274 -25.51 -9.94 28.84
CA ARG A 274 -25.63 -10.48 27.46
C ARG A 274 -26.90 -11.30 27.23
N GLY A 275 -27.55 -11.75 28.31
CA GLY A 275 -28.73 -12.59 28.27
C GLY A 275 -30.04 -11.80 28.31
N LYS A 276 -31.09 -12.34 27.68
CA LYS A 276 -32.44 -11.78 27.66
C LYS A 276 -32.94 -11.37 29.06
N SER A 277 -32.86 -12.29 30.03
CA SER A 277 -33.34 -12.05 31.40
C SER A 277 -32.58 -10.92 32.10
N GLY A 278 -31.27 -10.85 31.93
CA GLY A 278 -30.44 -9.78 32.48
C GLY A 278 -30.83 -8.42 31.89
N VAL A 279 -30.98 -8.34 30.56
CA VAL A 279 -31.35 -7.08 29.89
C VAL A 279 -32.72 -6.59 30.34
N VAL A 280 -33.72 -7.48 30.40
CA VAL A 280 -35.07 -7.12 30.88
C VAL A 280 -35.02 -6.59 32.31
N ARG A 281 -34.29 -7.28 33.20
CA ARG A 281 -34.20 -6.90 34.61
C ARG A 281 -33.60 -5.51 34.80
N GLU A 282 -32.52 -5.18 34.10
CA GLU A 282 -31.89 -3.87 34.22
C GLU A 282 -32.78 -2.74 33.67
N ILE A 283 -33.51 -2.98 32.56
CA ILE A 283 -34.47 -2.01 32.02
C ILE A 283 -35.60 -1.74 33.02
N VAL A 284 -36.15 -2.80 33.61
CA VAL A 284 -37.24 -2.70 34.59
C VAL A 284 -36.77 -1.99 35.85
N ASN A 285 -35.57 -2.33 36.35
CA ASN A 285 -34.96 -1.64 37.49
C ASN A 285 -34.76 -0.16 37.22
N TYR A 286 -34.26 0.22 36.04
CA TYR A 286 -34.11 1.62 35.65
C TYR A 286 -35.43 2.39 35.73
N PHE A 287 -36.52 1.82 35.19
CA PHE A 287 -37.83 2.48 35.28
C PHE A 287 -38.40 2.51 36.70
N HIS A 288 -38.12 1.52 37.54
CA HIS A 288 -38.44 1.58 38.95
C HIS A 288 -37.72 2.73 39.65
N GLU A 289 -36.41 2.88 39.43
CA GLU A 289 -35.62 3.97 40.00
C GLU A 289 -36.09 5.35 39.55
N VAL A 290 -36.42 5.51 38.26
CA VAL A 290 -36.94 6.78 37.71
C VAL A 290 -38.30 7.12 38.30
N LEU A 291 -39.22 6.15 38.40
CA LEU A 291 -40.56 6.37 38.96
C LEU A 291 -40.57 6.57 40.47
N GLU A 292 -39.61 5.98 41.19
CA GLU A 292 -39.41 6.21 42.62
C GLU A 292 -38.72 7.55 42.89
N GLY A 293 -37.79 7.96 42.02
CA GLY A 293 -37.10 9.25 42.09
C GLY A 293 -38.02 10.45 41.92
N ASP A 294 -39.05 10.34 41.07
CA ASP A 294 -40.06 11.38 40.82
C ASP A 294 -41.03 11.59 42.00
N ARG A 295 -40.94 10.78 43.07
CA ARG A 295 -41.67 10.97 44.33
C ARG A 295 -40.87 11.72 45.40
N SER A 296 -39.66 12.22 45.08
CA SER A 296 -38.96 13.14 45.98
C SER A 296 -39.66 14.50 45.97
N PRO A 297 -40.08 15.05 47.14
CA PRO A 297 -40.80 16.30 47.18
C PRO A 297 -39.88 17.44 46.75
N GLN A 298 -40.16 18.07 45.60
CA GLN A 298 -39.75 19.44 45.38
C GLN A 298 -40.53 20.33 46.35
N GLY A 299 -40.01 20.42 47.57
CA GLY A 299 -40.36 21.41 48.57
C GLY A 299 -39.24 22.43 48.67
N THR A 300 -39.57 23.65 48.22
CA THR A 300 -38.94 24.97 48.48
C THR A 300 -37.52 25.23 47.99
#